data_AF-A0AAE0UJE1-F1
#
_entry.id   AF-A0AAE0UJE1-F1
#
_cell.length_a   1.000
_cell.length_b   1.000
_cell.length_c   1.000
_cell.angle_alpha   90.00
_cell.angle_beta   90.00
_cell.angle_gamma   90.00
#
_symmetry.space_group_name_H-M   'P 1'
#
loop_
_entity.id
_entity.type
_entity.pdbx_description
1 polymer ?
#
loop_
_entity_poly.entity_id
_entity_poly.type
_entity_poly.pdbx_seq_one_letter_code
_entity_poly.pdbx_strand_id
1 'polypeptide(L)'
;KKKKKKKKKKKKKKKKGRRKIRKKKKKKKKKKNKKKEEEKEEEKRKTGFGTAHTAKSTKSWLNDHGVGVLDWPANPPDLNPIENLWGIVKRKMRNKRPKNADELKATVKETWASIPPQQCHKLITSMPRRIEAVIKAKGAPTKY
;
A
#
# COMPACT_ATOMS: atom_id res chain seq x y z
N LYS A 1 29.00 -15.18 -61.12
CA LYS A 1 29.13 -15.39 -59.64
C LYS A 1 29.05 -14.10 -58.77
N LYS A 2 29.59 -12.93 -59.18
CA LYS A 2 29.66 -11.68 -58.36
C LYS A 2 28.30 -11.03 -57.98
N LYS A 3 27.30 -10.99 -58.88
CA LYS A 3 25.95 -10.39 -58.63
C LYS A 3 25.16 -11.12 -57.51
N LYS A 4 25.19 -12.46 -57.46
CA LYS A 4 24.56 -13.27 -56.39
C LYS A 4 25.20 -12.99 -55.00
N LYS A 5 26.53 -12.84 -54.93
CA LYS A 5 27.25 -12.46 -53.68
C LYS A 5 26.85 -11.05 -53.21
N LYS A 6 26.74 -10.06 -54.11
CA LYS A 6 26.25 -8.69 -53.77
C LYS A 6 24.80 -8.70 -53.26
N LYS A 7 23.88 -9.46 -53.88
CA LYS A 7 22.48 -9.63 -53.40
C LYS A 7 22.43 -10.28 -51.99
N LYS A 8 23.23 -11.33 -51.74
CA LYS A 8 23.35 -11.97 -50.40
C LYS A 8 23.88 -10.97 -49.34
N LYS A 9 24.90 -10.17 -49.66
CA LYS A 9 25.43 -9.11 -48.76
C LYS A 9 24.37 -8.04 -48.45
N LYS A 10 23.62 -7.56 -49.45
CA LYS A 10 22.50 -6.61 -49.26
C LYS A 10 21.39 -7.20 -48.37
N LYS A 11 20.98 -8.47 -48.57
CA LYS A 11 19.99 -9.17 -47.71
C LYS A 11 20.50 -9.31 -46.26
N LYS A 12 21.78 -9.65 -46.05
CA LYS A 12 22.40 -9.73 -44.71
C LYS A 12 22.41 -8.35 -44.01
N LYS A 13 22.76 -7.26 -44.72
CA LYS A 13 22.71 -5.88 -44.17
C LYS A 13 21.27 -5.48 -43.78
N LYS A 14 20.27 -5.73 -44.62
CA LYS A 14 18.84 -5.48 -44.30
C LYS A 14 18.37 -6.28 -43.07
N LYS A 15 18.73 -7.58 -42.96
CA LYS A 15 18.42 -8.41 -41.78
C LYS A 15 19.09 -7.87 -40.49
N LYS A 16 20.36 -7.43 -40.57
CA LYS A 16 21.06 -6.80 -39.43
C LYS A 16 20.39 -5.48 -38.99
N GLY A 17 19.96 -4.64 -39.94
CA GLY A 17 19.21 -3.41 -39.66
C GLY A 17 17.88 -3.67 -38.95
N ARG A 18 17.07 -4.61 -39.46
CA ARG A 18 15.80 -5.04 -38.81
C ARG A 18 16.04 -5.58 -37.39
N ARG A 19 17.09 -6.37 -37.18
CA ARG A 19 17.47 -6.87 -35.83
C ARG A 19 17.83 -5.73 -34.87
N LYS A 20 18.57 -4.71 -35.32
CA LYS A 20 18.91 -3.53 -34.50
C LYS A 20 17.65 -2.74 -34.10
N ILE A 21 16.73 -2.51 -35.04
CA ILE A 21 15.45 -1.83 -34.77
C ILE A 21 14.61 -2.62 -33.76
N ARG A 22 14.53 -3.96 -33.91
CA ARG A 22 13.83 -4.84 -32.96
C ARG A 22 14.42 -4.75 -31.55
N LYS A 23 15.76 -4.74 -31.42
CA LYS A 23 16.45 -4.57 -30.13
C LYS A 23 16.15 -3.20 -29.50
N LYS A 24 16.17 -2.10 -30.28
CA LYS A 24 15.81 -0.76 -29.80
C LYS A 24 14.34 -0.69 -29.32
N LYS A 25 13.39 -1.27 -30.07
CA LYS A 25 11.98 -1.36 -29.66
C LYS A 25 11.80 -2.15 -28.36
N LYS A 26 12.50 -3.29 -28.20
CA LYS A 26 12.49 -4.08 -26.96
C LYS A 26 13.04 -3.29 -25.76
N LYS A 27 14.16 -2.57 -25.93
CA LYS A 27 14.71 -1.71 -24.86
C LYS A 27 13.74 -0.58 -24.46
N LYS A 28 13.11 0.08 -25.44
CA LYS A 28 12.07 1.11 -25.17
C LYS A 28 10.87 0.52 -24.42
N LYS A 29 10.38 -0.67 -24.81
CA LYS A 29 9.29 -1.35 -24.11
C LYS A 29 9.67 -1.73 -22.67
N LYS A 30 10.89 -2.26 -22.45
CA LYS A 30 11.39 -2.58 -21.10
C LYS A 30 11.50 -1.34 -20.21
N LYS A 31 12.00 -0.21 -20.74
CA LYS A 31 12.03 1.07 -20.01
C LYS A 31 10.63 1.59 -19.66
N LYS A 32 9.67 1.50 -20.60
CA LYS A 32 8.27 1.89 -20.34
C LYS A 32 7.62 1.01 -19.27
N ASN A 33 7.85 -0.31 -19.30
CA ASN A 33 7.32 -1.20 -18.27
C ASN A 33 7.95 -0.92 -16.91
N LYS A 34 9.27 -0.72 -16.84
CA LYS A 34 9.96 -0.37 -15.58
C LYS A 34 9.41 0.94 -14.99
N LYS A 35 9.23 1.97 -15.82
CA LYS A 35 8.64 3.24 -15.37
C LYS A 35 7.21 3.07 -14.84
N LYS A 36 6.39 2.24 -15.52
CA LYS A 36 5.04 1.90 -15.03
C LYS A 36 5.03 1.10 -13.74
N GLU A 37 6.01 0.23 -13.53
CA GLU A 37 6.18 -0.52 -12.28
C GLU A 37 6.61 0.41 -11.15
N GLU A 38 7.59 1.30 -11.39
CA GLU A 38 8.03 2.33 -10.46
C GLU A 38 6.89 3.29 -10.08
N GLU A 39 6.12 3.80 -11.07
CA GLU A 39 4.94 4.65 -10.82
C GLU A 39 3.85 3.91 -10.01
N LYS A 40 3.60 2.63 -10.29
CA LYS A 40 2.67 1.81 -9.50
C LYS A 40 3.18 1.55 -8.09
N GLU A 41 4.48 1.38 -7.91
CA GLU A 41 5.09 1.17 -6.60
C GLU A 41 5.08 2.46 -5.78
N GLU A 42 5.30 3.61 -6.42
CA GLU A 42 5.14 4.94 -5.82
C GLU A 42 3.68 5.25 -5.47
N GLU A 43 2.72 4.88 -6.32
CA GLU A 43 1.28 4.98 -6.04
C GLU A 43 0.90 4.10 -4.84
N LYS A 44 1.40 2.87 -4.77
CA LYS A 44 1.27 1.98 -3.60
C LYS A 44 1.91 2.56 -2.33
N ARG A 45 3.02 3.30 -2.47
CA ARG A 45 3.68 4.01 -1.36
C ARG A 45 2.97 5.30 -0.93
N LYS A 46 1.93 5.74 -1.65
CA LYS A 46 1.17 6.95 -1.28
C LYS A 46 -0.16 6.64 -0.60
N THR A 47 -0.75 5.46 -0.81
CA THR A 47 -2.10 5.15 -0.29
C THR A 47 -2.06 4.13 0.85
N GLY A 48 -2.21 4.59 2.10
CA GLY A 48 -2.26 3.75 3.30
C GLY A 48 -3.55 2.95 3.52
N PHE A 49 -4.52 3.05 2.61
CA PHE A 49 -5.71 2.20 2.61
C PHE A 49 -5.55 1.14 1.52
N GLY A 50 -5.79 -0.13 1.85
CA GLY A 50 -5.75 -1.23 0.87
C GLY A 50 -6.50 -0.87 -0.40
N THR A 51 -6.06 -1.38 -1.56
CA THR A 51 -6.51 -0.95 -2.90
C THR A 51 -8.03 -0.91 -3.11
N ALA A 52 -8.80 -1.66 -2.29
CA ALA A 52 -10.26 -1.62 -2.24
C ALA A 52 -10.81 -0.25 -1.81
N HIS A 53 -10.19 0.42 -0.83
CA HIS A 53 -10.63 1.73 -0.34
C HIS A 53 -10.36 2.87 -1.33
N THR A 54 -9.49 2.64 -2.32
CA THR A 54 -9.19 3.59 -3.40
C THR A 54 -9.92 3.30 -4.70
N ALA A 55 -10.78 2.28 -4.72
CA ALA A 55 -11.57 1.92 -5.90
C ALA A 55 -12.49 3.07 -6.33
N LYS A 56 -12.76 3.16 -7.63
CA LYS A 56 -13.62 4.22 -8.20
C LYS A 56 -15.01 4.21 -7.57
N SER A 57 -15.58 3.03 -7.34
CA SER A 57 -16.87 2.85 -6.69
C SER A 57 -16.86 3.42 -5.27
N THR A 58 -15.85 3.09 -4.47
CA THR A 58 -15.69 3.59 -3.10
C THR A 58 -15.50 5.10 -3.06
N LYS A 59 -14.69 5.66 -3.97
CA LYS A 59 -14.50 7.13 -4.08
C LYS A 59 -15.78 7.85 -4.49
N SER A 60 -16.54 7.31 -5.44
CA SER A 60 -17.84 7.86 -5.83
C SER A 60 -18.78 7.88 -4.63
N TRP A 61 -18.93 6.74 -3.95
CA TRP A 61 -19.81 6.64 -2.78
C TRP A 61 -19.43 7.64 -1.68
N LEU A 62 -18.14 7.78 -1.37
CA LEU A 62 -17.66 8.74 -0.36
C LEU A 62 -17.96 10.19 -0.76
N ASN A 63 -17.79 10.55 -2.04
CA ASN A 63 -18.13 11.88 -2.56
C ASN A 63 -19.65 12.13 -2.52
N ASP A 64 -20.44 11.15 -2.93
CA ASP A 64 -21.91 11.24 -2.98
C ASP A 64 -22.52 11.43 -1.58
N HIS A 65 -21.84 10.93 -0.53
CA HIS A 65 -22.25 11.06 0.87
C HIS A 65 -21.53 12.22 1.61
N GLY A 66 -20.76 13.05 0.90
CA GLY A 66 -20.06 14.20 1.49
C GLY A 66 -18.99 13.83 2.52
N VAL A 67 -18.45 12.61 2.46
CA VAL A 67 -17.44 12.14 3.41
C VAL A 67 -16.05 12.62 2.98
N GLY A 68 -15.50 13.57 3.73
CA GLY A 68 -14.13 14.04 3.52
C GLY A 68 -13.11 12.93 3.81
N VAL A 69 -12.33 12.57 2.80
CA VAL A 69 -11.24 11.59 2.93
C VAL A 69 -9.95 12.34 3.26
N LEU A 70 -9.32 11.99 4.39
CA LEU A 70 -8.02 12.54 4.77
C LEU A 70 -6.92 11.93 3.89
N ASP A 71 -6.01 12.78 3.40
CA ASP A 71 -4.83 12.33 2.66
C ASP A 71 -3.85 11.66 3.65
N TRP A 72 -3.88 10.34 3.69
CA TRP A 72 -3.11 9.55 4.66
C TRP A 72 -1.83 9.02 4.02
N PRO A 73 -0.64 9.27 4.60
CA PRO A 73 0.59 8.71 4.08
C PRO A 73 0.53 7.18 4.11
N ALA A 74 1.09 6.51 3.11
CA ALA A 74 1.17 5.06 3.19
C ALA A 74 2.09 4.69 4.35
N ASN A 75 1.52 3.96 5.29
CA ASN A 75 2.23 3.19 6.30
C ASN A 75 2.88 4.02 7.43
N PRO A 76 2.05 4.51 8.36
CA PRO A 76 2.43 4.31 9.77
C PRO A 76 1.27 3.66 10.57
N PRO A 77 1.40 2.38 10.97
CA PRO A 77 0.43 1.75 11.89
C PRO A 77 0.32 2.53 13.21
N ASP A 78 1.40 3.20 13.61
CA ASP A 78 1.53 4.05 14.81
C ASP A 78 0.54 5.23 14.84
N LEU A 79 0.07 5.68 13.65
CA LEU A 79 -0.89 6.77 13.51
C LEU A 79 -2.34 6.28 13.43
N ASN A 80 -2.62 4.98 13.51
CA ASN A 80 -4.00 4.49 13.54
C ASN A 80 -4.44 4.19 14.99
N PRO A 81 -5.30 5.03 15.61
CA PRO A 81 -5.78 4.80 16.97
C PRO A 81 -6.46 3.44 17.16
N ILE A 82 -7.04 2.85 16.11
CA ILE A 82 -7.71 1.55 16.22
C ILE A 82 -6.70 0.41 16.43
N GLU A 83 -5.49 0.49 15.87
CA GLU A 83 -4.44 -0.51 16.08
C GLU A 83 -3.99 -0.53 17.55
N ASN A 84 -3.96 0.66 18.17
CA ASN A 84 -3.69 0.82 19.59
C ASN A 84 -4.80 0.22 20.44
N LEU A 85 -6.05 0.45 20.05
CA LEU A 85 -7.22 -0.13 20.73
C LEU A 85 -7.21 -1.66 20.64
N TRP A 86 -6.87 -2.22 19.48
CA TRP A 86 -6.64 -3.66 19.31
C TRP A 86 -5.49 -4.18 20.19
N GLY A 87 -4.43 -3.39 20.37
CA GLY A 87 -3.37 -3.68 21.33
C GLY A 87 -3.88 -3.82 22.76
N ILE A 88 -4.79 -2.94 23.19
CA ILE A 88 -5.43 -3.00 24.52
C ILE A 88 -6.30 -4.25 24.64
N VAL A 89 -7.13 -4.55 23.63
CA VAL A 89 -7.98 -5.76 23.59
C VAL A 89 -7.13 -7.01 23.71
N LYS A 90 -6.07 -7.15 22.90
CA LYS A 90 -5.13 -8.28 22.95
C LYS A 90 -4.48 -8.43 24.33
N ARG A 91 -4.12 -7.32 24.99
CA ARG A 91 -3.53 -7.35 26.33
C ARG A 91 -4.52 -7.83 27.38
N LYS A 92 -5.77 -7.36 27.36
CA LYS A 92 -6.85 -7.82 28.24
C LYS A 92 -7.20 -9.30 28.00
N MET A 93 -7.10 -9.77 26.76
CA MET A 93 -7.38 -11.16 26.40
C MET A 93 -6.24 -12.14 26.65
N ARG A 94 -5.03 -11.66 27.00
CA ARG A 94 -3.83 -12.50 27.13
C ARG A 94 -4.03 -13.74 28.02
N ASN A 95 -4.89 -13.63 29.04
CA ASN A 95 -5.14 -14.70 30.00
C ASN A 95 -6.46 -15.47 29.75
N LYS A 96 -7.30 -15.06 28.79
CA LYS A 96 -8.65 -15.65 28.59
C LYS A 96 -8.66 -16.97 27.81
N ARG A 97 -7.59 -17.31 27.08
CA ARG A 97 -7.35 -18.60 26.36
C ARG A 97 -8.62 -19.29 25.80
N PRO A 98 -9.36 -18.64 24.89
CA PRO A 98 -10.55 -19.24 24.28
C PRO A 98 -10.20 -20.50 23.48
N LYS A 99 -11.03 -21.54 23.57
CA LYS A 99 -10.78 -22.87 23.00
C LYS A 99 -11.44 -23.10 21.65
N ASN A 100 -12.42 -22.27 21.28
CA ASN A 100 -13.11 -22.35 19.99
C ASN A 100 -13.40 -20.95 19.41
N ALA A 101 -13.82 -20.92 18.15
CA ALA A 101 -14.05 -19.66 17.43
C ALA A 101 -15.18 -18.81 18.02
N ASP A 102 -16.23 -19.43 18.56
CA ASP A 102 -17.37 -18.69 19.10
C ASP A 102 -17.08 -18.11 20.48
N GLU A 103 -16.36 -18.84 21.31
CA GLU A 103 -15.80 -18.35 22.57
C GLU A 103 -14.83 -17.19 22.32
N LEU A 104 -13.99 -17.29 21.29
CA LEU A 104 -13.10 -16.18 20.89
C LEU A 104 -13.92 -14.93 20.50
N LYS A 105 -14.95 -15.07 19.66
CA LYS A 105 -15.82 -13.95 19.26
C LYS A 105 -16.52 -13.32 20.46
N ALA A 106 -17.10 -14.14 21.34
CA ALA A 106 -17.79 -13.69 22.54
C ALA A 106 -16.82 -12.93 23.47
N THR A 107 -15.64 -13.50 23.68
CA THR A 107 -14.59 -12.91 24.50
C THR A 107 -14.10 -11.57 23.96
N VAL A 108 -13.94 -11.45 22.63
CA VAL A 108 -13.56 -10.18 21.99
C VAL A 108 -14.65 -9.14 22.21
N LYS A 109 -15.92 -9.49 21.98
CA LYS A 109 -17.06 -8.57 22.17
C LYS A 109 -17.16 -8.07 23.60
N GLU A 110 -17.07 -8.98 24.57
CA GLU A 110 -17.10 -8.66 26.00
C GLU A 110 -15.90 -7.75 26.38
N THR A 111 -14.70 -8.12 25.94
CA THR A 111 -13.49 -7.34 26.22
C THR A 111 -13.58 -5.95 25.60
N TRP A 112 -14.10 -5.83 24.38
CA TRP A 112 -14.35 -4.56 23.71
C TRP A 112 -15.35 -3.70 24.48
N ALA A 113 -16.48 -4.27 24.89
CA ALA A 113 -17.50 -3.57 25.69
C ALA A 113 -16.97 -3.10 27.05
N SER A 114 -15.99 -3.82 27.63
CA SER A 114 -15.33 -3.41 28.88
C SER A 114 -14.36 -2.22 28.74
N ILE A 115 -14.11 -1.72 27.53
CA ILE A 115 -13.20 -0.58 27.33
C ILE A 115 -13.99 0.72 27.57
N PRO A 116 -13.62 1.51 28.58
CA PRO A 116 -14.35 2.73 28.88
C PRO A 116 -14.10 3.78 27.78
N PRO A 117 -15.09 4.62 27.43
CA PRO A 117 -14.96 5.66 26.39
C PRO A 117 -13.77 6.61 26.60
N GLN A 118 -13.38 6.82 27.86
CA GLN A 118 -12.22 7.63 28.26
C GLN A 118 -10.91 7.08 27.67
N GLN A 119 -10.78 5.77 27.46
CA GLN A 119 -9.61 5.20 26.78
C GLN A 119 -9.57 5.58 25.30
N CYS A 120 -10.71 5.54 24.62
CA CYS A 120 -10.80 6.01 23.23
C CYS A 120 -10.45 7.49 23.13
N HIS A 121 -10.96 8.32 24.06
CA HIS A 121 -10.64 9.74 24.11
C HIS A 121 -9.14 10.01 24.33
N LYS A 122 -8.48 9.24 25.22
CA LYS A 122 -7.02 9.32 25.42
C LYS A 122 -6.22 8.97 24.17
N LEU A 123 -6.67 7.99 23.39
CA LEU A 123 -6.02 7.63 22.13
C LEU A 123 -6.14 8.77 21.11
N ILE A 124 -7.33 9.36 20.96
CA ILE A 124 -7.58 10.48 20.03
C ILE A 124 -6.78 11.72 20.44
N THR A 125 -6.83 12.12 21.71
CA THR A 125 -6.08 13.29 22.22
C THR A 125 -4.56 13.13 22.12
N SER A 126 -4.06 11.89 22.07
CA SER A 126 -2.63 11.62 21.88
C SER A 126 -2.15 11.78 20.42
N MET A 127 -3.06 11.92 19.45
CA MET A 127 -2.72 11.95 18.02
C MET A 127 -1.77 13.07 17.60
N PRO A 128 -1.94 14.34 18.04
CA PRO A 128 -1.01 15.41 17.67
C PRO A 128 0.45 15.07 18.03
N ARG A 129 0.67 14.51 19.23
CA ARG A 129 2.00 14.09 19.70
C ARG A 129 2.58 12.92 18.90
N ARG A 130 1.74 11.97 18.45
CA ARG A 130 2.17 10.83 17.62
C ARG A 130 2.59 11.31 16.23
N ILE A 131 1.81 12.21 15.65
CA ILE A 131 2.12 12.83 14.35
C ILE A 131 3.46 13.56 14.44
N GLU A 132 3.67 14.35 15.49
CA GLU A 132 4.95 15.03 15.72
C GLU A 132 6.12 14.04 15.85
N ALA A 133 5.93 12.92 16.56
CA ALA A 133 6.95 11.88 16.68
C ALA A 133 7.30 11.25 15.32
N VAL A 134 6.31 10.99 14.46
CA VAL A 134 6.53 10.47 13.10
C VAL A 134 7.24 11.49 12.22
N ILE A 135 6.89 12.78 12.31
CA ILE A 135 7.57 13.87 11.61
C ILE A 135 9.04 13.94 12.04
N LYS A 136 9.31 13.90 13.35
CA LYS A 136 10.66 13.89 13.90
C LYS A 136 11.45 12.65 13.47
N ALA A 137 10.79 11.50 13.39
CA ALA A 137 11.37 10.24 12.91
C ALA A 137 11.50 10.17 11.38
N LYS A 138 11.09 11.22 10.63
CA LYS A 138 11.08 11.25 9.16
C LYS A 138 10.34 10.05 8.54
N GLY A 139 9.25 9.62 9.17
CA GLY A 139 8.47 8.45 8.74
C GLY A 139 9.03 7.10 9.19
N ALA A 140 10.09 7.05 9.99
CA ALA A 140 10.54 5.81 10.63
C ALA A 140 9.59 5.39 11.79
N PRO A 141 9.59 4.10 12.18
CA PRO A 141 8.80 3.61 13.29
C PRO A 141 9.04 4.41 14.57
N THR A 142 7.95 4.70 15.28
CA THR A 142 7.99 5.40 16.55
C THR A 142 7.76 4.42 17.70
N LYS A 143 7.74 4.93 18.94
CA LYS A 143 7.47 4.11 20.14
C LYS A 143 6.00 3.71 20.31
N TYR A 144 5.12 4.15 19.39
CA TYR A 144 3.68 4.07 19.52
C TYR A 144 3.10 2.86 18.80
#